data_AF-A0A7S4EXC4-F1
#
_entry.id   AF-A0A7S4EXC4-F1
#
_cell.length_a   1.000
_cell.length_b   1.000
_cell.length_c   1.000
_cell.angle_alpha   90.00
_cell.angle_beta   90.00
_cell.angle_gamma   90.00
#
_symmetry.space_group_name_H-M   'P 1'
#
loop_
_entity.id
_entity.type
_entity.pdbx_description
1 polymer ?
#
loop_
_entity_poly.entity_id
_entity_poly.type
_entity_poly.pdbx_seq_one_letter_code
_entity_poly.pdbx_strand_id
1 'polypeptide(L)'
;MGGGKEDGKGEPSTYKLLQALNMRPFGKDTPKGGGDKGADWSKGSVVAGTGSLDLIVKLQPRSGAAVRRAAEAARSNDDDDGDGHASLMAGCLDLLWDTAADCNAQTRRWISSGWPRESLLLFAAGWEFMNMNRVVELSAQDATSLGRAYSCACSNVGVFNQGTVHGDIRLRSVFFGISQTVSAPSISTSSVTVDGLLCLTTQYCKPIWSDAQAADFADSVCELMRLAACLAPTPAIHADVKMI
;
A
#
# COMPACT_ATOMS: atom_id res chain seq x y z
N MET A 1 -8.13 14.61 -36.59
CA MET A 1 -8.03 13.26 -36.01
C MET A 1 -6.62 12.75 -36.23
N GLY A 2 -5.74 12.96 -35.25
CA GLY A 2 -4.38 12.42 -35.27
C GLY A 2 -4.22 11.55 -34.03
N GLY A 3 -4.51 10.26 -34.16
CA GLY A 3 -4.22 9.27 -33.12
C GLY A 3 -2.73 9.00 -33.11
N GLY A 4 -1.98 9.81 -32.37
CA GLY A 4 -0.58 9.54 -32.10
C GLY A 4 -0.47 8.31 -31.21
N LYS A 5 0.06 7.21 -31.74
CA LYS A 5 0.70 6.17 -30.93
C LYS A 5 1.92 6.80 -30.26
N GLU A 6 1.74 7.36 -29.07
CA GLU A 6 2.86 7.62 -28.18
C GLU A 6 3.34 6.28 -27.62
N ASP A 7 4.31 5.70 -28.33
CA ASP A 7 5.12 4.59 -27.84
C ASP A 7 5.78 5.01 -26.52
N GLY A 8 5.70 4.16 -25.50
CA GLY A 8 6.14 4.40 -24.12
C GLY A 8 7.66 4.54 -23.94
N LYS A 9 8.29 5.47 -24.65
CA LYS A 9 9.72 5.82 -24.57
C LYS A 9 9.95 7.10 -23.73
N GLY A 10 9.18 7.29 -22.67
CA GLY A 10 9.49 8.34 -21.69
C GLY A 10 10.50 7.85 -20.66
N GLU A 11 11.27 8.75 -20.06
CA GLU A 11 12.16 8.38 -18.96
C GLU A 11 11.37 7.85 -17.76
N PRO A 12 11.90 6.85 -17.02
CA PRO A 12 11.25 6.34 -15.82
C PRO A 12 11.00 7.46 -14.82
N SER A 13 9.77 7.55 -14.32
CA SER A 13 9.41 8.48 -13.25
C SER A 13 9.71 7.84 -11.90
N THR A 14 10.25 8.63 -10.97
CA THR A 14 10.49 8.19 -9.59
C THR A 14 9.31 8.59 -8.72
N TYR A 15 8.73 7.61 -8.05
CA TYR A 15 7.60 7.76 -7.13
C TYR A 15 8.05 7.52 -5.70
N LYS A 16 7.64 8.40 -4.80
CA LYS A 16 7.83 8.27 -3.36
C LYS A 16 6.51 7.81 -2.74
N LEU A 17 6.51 6.60 -2.19
CA LEU A 17 5.36 5.97 -1.56
C LEU A 17 5.58 5.93 -0.06
N LEU A 18 4.59 6.39 0.71
CA LEU A 18 4.64 6.26 2.16
C LEU A 18 4.14 4.87 2.55
N GLN A 19 4.95 4.10 3.30
CA GLN A 19 4.55 2.80 3.81
C GLN A 19 4.27 2.87 5.31
N ALA A 20 3.15 2.27 5.73
CA ALA A 20 2.83 2.02 7.12
C ALA A 20 2.73 0.52 7.39
N LEU A 21 3.55 0.02 8.31
CA LEU A 21 3.67 -1.41 8.61
C LEU A 21 3.19 -1.71 10.03
N ASN A 22 2.57 -2.86 10.25
CA ASN A 22 2.40 -3.41 11.59
C ASN A 22 3.79 -3.71 12.19
N MET A 23 4.09 -3.03 13.30
CA MET A 23 5.41 -3.07 13.92
C MET A 23 5.54 -4.14 15.01
N ARG A 24 4.42 -4.77 15.41
CA ARG A 24 4.42 -5.83 16.43
C ARG A 24 5.38 -6.99 16.11
N PRO A 25 5.54 -7.45 14.85
CA PRO A 25 6.52 -8.50 14.53
C PRO A 25 7.96 -8.10 14.83
N PHE A 26 8.31 -6.82 14.71
CA PHE A 26 9.67 -6.30 14.93
C PHE A 26 9.98 -6.00 16.41
N GLY A 27 8.97 -6.08 17.27
CA GLY A 27 9.13 -5.90 18.71
C GLY A 27 9.70 -7.09 19.47
N LYS A 28 9.80 -8.25 18.81
CA LYS A 28 10.15 -9.51 19.46
C LYS A 28 11.66 -9.81 19.46
N ASP A 29 12.43 -9.08 18.65
CA ASP A 29 13.87 -9.26 18.50
C ASP A 29 14.65 -8.13 19.19
N THR A 30 14.86 -8.25 20.50
CA THR A 30 16.10 -7.75 21.11
C THR A 30 16.71 -8.81 22.02
N PRO A 31 17.83 -9.42 21.61
CA PRO A 31 18.92 -9.48 22.57
C PRO A 31 20.29 -9.20 21.91
N LYS A 32 20.88 -8.07 22.30
CA LYS A 32 22.30 -8.01 22.66
C LYS A 32 22.45 -7.21 23.96
N GLY A 33 21.98 -7.79 25.07
CA GLY A 33 22.18 -7.24 26.41
C GLY A 33 20.99 -7.46 27.35
N GLY A 34 20.92 -8.64 27.98
CA GLY A 34 20.33 -8.88 29.30
C GLY A 34 18.86 -8.55 29.62
N GLY A 35 18.11 -7.87 28.75
CA GLY A 35 16.70 -7.53 28.96
C GLY A 35 15.75 -8.64 28.52
N ASP A 36 14.60 -8.74 29.20
CA ASP A 36 13.56 -9.75 28.98
C ASP A 36 13.31 -10.05 27.49
N LYS A 37 13.56 -11.31 27.12
CA LYS A 37 13.27 -11.82 25.78
C LYS A 37 11.77 -11.68 25.51
N GLY A 38 11.41 -10.96 24.44
CA GLY A 38 10.08 -11.08 23.84
C GLY A 38 8.95 -10.39 24.60
N ALA A 39 9.22 -9.38 25.43
CA ALA A 39 8.17 -8.52 25.95
C ALA A 39 7.46 -7.83 24.77
N ASP A 40 6.19 -8.16 24.54
CA ASP A 40 5.35 -7.44 23.60
C ASP A 40 5.16 -6.00 24.09
N TRP A 41 6.05 -5.11 23.65
CA TRP A 41 6.03 -3.69 24.01
C TRP A 41 4.75 -2.98 23.56
N SER A 42 4.02 -3.56 22.60
CA SER A 42 2.72 -3.05 22.17
C SER A 42 1.58 -3.41 23.13
N LYS A 43 1.79 -4.35 24.05
CA LYS A 43 0.77 -4.88 24.99
C LYS A 43 -0.52 -5.31 24.27
N GLY A 44 -0.39 -5.98 23.13
CA GLY A 44 -1.51 -6.39 22.29
C GLY A 44 -2.14 -5.27 21.42
N SER A 45 -1.68 -4.02 21.56
CA SER A 45 -2.18 -2.89 20.75
C SER A 45 -1.67 -2.96 19.32
N VAL A 46 -2.50 -2.58 18.34
CA VAL A 46 -2.02 -2.41 16.96
C VAL A 46 -1.05 -1.22 16.95
N VAL A 47 0.20 -1.48 16.56
CA VAL A 47 1.17 -0.42 16.32
C VAL A 47 1.50 -0.39 14.84
N ALA A 48 1.05 0.68 14.18
CA ALA A 48 1.33 0.94 12.78
C ALA A 48 2.38 2.04 12.65
N GLY A 49 3.47 1.75 11.96
CA GLY A 49 4.53 2.70 11.70
C GLY A 49 4.25 3.60 10.51
N THR A 50 3.19 4.43 10.57
CA THR A 50 2.92 5.43 9.54
C THR A 50 4.06 6.42 9.42
N GLY A 51 4.60 6.61 8.22
CA GLY A 51 5.64 7.61 7.97
C GLY A 51 7.07 7.18 8.32
N SER A 52 7.26 5.91 8.67
CA SER A 52 8.57 5.39 9.11
C SER A 52 9.47 4.93 7.96
N LEU A 53 8.88 4.64 6.80
CA LEU A 53 9.60 4.19 5.62
C LEU A 53 9.03 4.82 4.36
N ASP A 54 9.90 5.51 3.64
CA ASP A 54 9.67 5.98 2.28
C ASP A 54 10.15 4.91 1.31
N LEU A 55 9.24 4.35 0.52
CA LEU A 55 9.58 3.47 -0.58
C LEU A 55 9.79 4.30 -1.83
N ILE A 56 10.90 4.07 -2.52
CA ILE A 56 11.22 4.70 -3.79
C ILE A 56 11.00 3.68 -4.89
N VAL A 57 10.09 3.98 -5.81
CA VAL A 57 9.77 3.11 -6.93
C VAL A 57 10.02 3.85 -8.23
N LYS A 58 10.66 3.18 -9.19
CA LYS A 58 10.86 3.73 -10.54
C LYS A 58 9.95 2.98 -11.50
N LEU A 59 9.00 3.69 -12.10
CA LEU A 59 8.06 3.11 -13.04
C LEU A 59 8.14 3.86 -14.37
N GLN A 60 7.91 3.13 -15.46
CA GLN A 60 7.74 3.74 -16.76
C GLN A 60 6.48 4.61 -16.77
N PRO A 61 6.46 5.69 -17.57
CA PRO A 61 5.25 6.46 -17.76
C PRO A 61 4.08 5.56 -18.16
N ARG A 62 2.92 5.78 -17.53
CA ARG A 62 1.69 5.03 -17.78
C ARG A 62 1.76 3.53 -17.44
N SER A 63 2.71 3.07 -16.62
CA SER A 63 2.73 1.68 -16.11
C SER A 63 1.37 1.22 -15.56
N GLY A 64 0.65 2.08 -14.83
CA GLY A 64 -0.70 1.75 -14.33
C GLY A 64 -1.78 1.63 -15.40
N ALA A 65 -1.61 2.24 -16.58
CA ALA A 65 -2.54 2.12 -17.69
C ALA A 65 -2.37 0.81 -18.48
N ALA A 66 -1.17 0.21 -18.46
CA ALA A 66 -0.98 -1.13 -19.00
C ALA A 66 -1.75 -2.15 -18.15
N VAL A 67 -1.61 -2.05 -16.82
CA VAL A 67 -2.34 -2.88 -15.86
C VAL A 67 -3.86 -2.76 -16.02
N ARG A 68 -4.41 -1.53 -16.12
CA ARG A 68 -5.85 -1.33 -16.35
C ARG A 68 -6.33 -1.94 -17.66
N ARG A 69 -5.60 -1.77 -18.76
CA ARG A 69 -5.95 -2.38 -20.05
C ARG A 69 -5.93 -3.90 -19.99
N ALA A 70 -4.98 -4.49 -19.27
CA ALA A 70 -4.92 -5.93 -19.07
C ALA A 70 -6.12 -6.42 -18.24
N ALA A 71 -6.51 -5.68 -17.19
CA ALA A 71 -7.70 -5.97 -16.38
C ALA A 71 -9.03 -5.79 -17.13
N GLU A 72 -9.13 -4.81 -18.02
CA GLU A 72 -10.27 -4.60 -18.92
C GLU A 72 -10.37 -5.74 -19.93
N ALA A 73 -9.25 -6.08 -20.57
CA ALA A 73 -9.19 -7.17 -21.54
C ALA A 73 -9.54 -8.52 -20.90
N ALA A 74 -9.19 -8.74 -19.61
CA ALA A 74 -9.52 -9.98 -18.91
C ALA A 74 -11.03 -10.09 -18.57
N ARG A 75 -11.77 -8.98 -18.67
CA ARG A 75 -13.23 -8.94 -18.45
C ARG A 75 -14.03 -9.03 -19.73
N SER A 76 -13.50 -8.56 -20.85
CA SER A 76 -14.06 -8.85 -22.16
C SER A 76 -13.81 -10.32 -22.46
N ASN A 77 -14.83 -11.16 -22.37
CA ASN A 77 -14.85 -12.54 -22.88
C ASN A 77 -14.74 -12.58 -24.42
N ASP A 78 -13.94 -11.71 -25.02
CA ASP A 78 -13.73 -11.71 -26.46
C ASP A 78 -12.78 -12.86 -26.78
N ASP A 79 -13.32 -13.88 -27.47
CA ASP A 79 -12.68 -15.11 -27.94
C ASP A 79 -11.57 -14.86 -29.01
N ASP A 80 -10.87 -13.72 -28.95
CA ASP A 80 -9.90 -13.29 -29.95
C ASP A 80 -8.48 -13.71 -29.52
N ASP A 81 -7.89 -14.63 -30.28
CA ASP A 81 -6.51 -15.16 -30.22
C ASP A 81 -5.81 -15.11 -28.84
N GLY A 82 -6.06 -16.15 -28.02
CA GLY A 82 -5.65 -16.27 -26.62
C GLY A 82 -4.16 -16.07 -26.28
N ASP A 83 -3.26 -16.07 -27.26
CA ASP A 83 -1.83 -15.82 -27.06
C ASP A 83 -1.49 -14.35 -26.77
N GLY A 84 -2.19 -13.41 -27.42
CA GLY A 84 -1.94 -11.97 -27.23
C GLY A 84 -2.40 -11.48 -25.86
N HIS A 85 -3.54 -12.00 -25.40
CA HIS A 85 -4.11 -11.69 -24.09
C HIS A 85 -3.22 -12.20 -22.95
N ALA A 86 -2.77 -13.46 -23.04
CA ALA A 86 -1.89 -14.06 -22.05
C ALA A 86 -0.54 -13.34 -21.94
N SER A 87 0.06 -12.94 -23.07
CA SER A 87 1.33 -12.22 -23.08
C SER A 87 1.23 -10.82 -22.46
N LEU A 88 0.14 -10.08 -22.72
CA LEU A 88 -0.09 -8.77 -22.12
C LEU A 88 -0.29 -8.88 -20.59
N MET A 89 -1.05 -9.88 -20.16
CA MET A 89 -1.29 -10.18 -18.75
C MET A 89 0.01 -10.56 -18.03
N ALA A 90 0.85 -11.41 -18.64
CA ALA A 90 2.14 -11.79 -18.09
C ALA A 90 3.05 -10.57 -17.87
N GLY A 91 3.22 -9.70 -18.87
CA GLY A 91 4.08 -8.52 -18.74
C GLY A 91 3.60 -7.50 -17.70
N CYS A 92 2.27 -7.38 -17.50
CA CYS A 92 1.72 -6.52 -16.44
C CYS A 92 1.97 -7.09 -15.03
N LEU A 93 1.94 -8.42 -14.89
CA LEU A 93 2.21 -9.10 -13.63
C LEU A 93 3.69 -9.14 -13.30
N ASP A 94 4.56 -9.30 -14.29
CA ASP A 94 6.01 -9.20 -14.09
C ASP A 94 6.34 -7.83 -13.50
N LEU A 95 5.82 -6.75 -14.09
CA LEU A 95 6.00 -5.40 -13.54
C LEU A 95 5.45 -5.26 -12.11
N LEU A 96 4.28 -5.82 -11.82
CA LEU A 96 3.70 -5.81 -10.48
C LEU A 96 4.60 -6.53 -9.47
N TRP A 97 5.04 -7.75 -9.79
CA TRP A 97 5.82 -8.59 -8.89
C TRP A 97 7.24 -8.09 -8.73
N ASP A 98 7.87 -7.57 -9.79
CA ASP A 98 9.16 -6.89 -9.72
C ASP A 98 9.07 -5.67 -8.79
N THR A 99 8.04 -4.85 -8.97
CA THR A 99 7.79 -3.68 -8.10
C THR A 99 7.57 -4.12 -6.64
N ALA A 100 6.80 -5.18 -6.41
CA ALA A 100 6.55 -5.72 -5.08
C ALA A 100 7.82 -6.29 -4.44
N ALA A 101 8.65 -6.99 -5.22
CA ALA A 101 9.92 -7.53 -4.79
C ALA A 101 10.90 -6.42 -4.40
N ASP A 102 10.98 -5.35 -5.19
CA ASP A 102 11.78 -4.16 -4.90
C ASP A 102 11.34 -3.46 -3.62
N CYS A 103 10.03 -3.28 -3.43
CA CYS A 103 9.47 -2.73 -2.20
C CYS A 103 9.83 -3.60 -0.99
N ASN A 104 9.65 -4.92 -1.08
CA ASN A 104 10.00 -5.86 -0.03
C ASN A 104 11.51 -5.84 0.28
N ALA A 105 12.38 -5.72 -0.74
CA ALA A 105 13.82 -5.60 -0.54
C ALA A 105 14.22 -4.30 0.18
N GLN A 106 13.56 -3.17 -0.13
CA GLN A 106 13.74 -1.91 0.60
C GLN A 106 13.29 -2.04 2.07
N THR A 107 12.09 -2.58 2.32
CA THR A 107 11.59 -2.82 3.67
C THR A 107 12.50 -3.73 4.47
N ARG A 108 12.96 -4.85 3.89
CA ARG A 108 13.89 -5.79 4.56
C ARG A 108 15.23 -5.15 4.89
N ARG A 109 15.78 -4.33 3.98
CA ARG A 109 17.02 -3.57 4.25
C ARG A 109 16.82 -2.62 5.43
N TRP A 110 15.74 -1.84 5.44
CA TRP A 110 15.39 -0.97 6.56
C TRP A 110 15.26 -1.74 7.87
N ILE A 111 14.56 -2.88 7.89
CA ILE A 111 14.45 -3.73 9.08
C ILE A 111 15.83 -4.22 9.54
N SER A 112 16.62 -4.78 8.63
CA SER A 112 17.95 -5.33 8.94
C SER A 112 18.95 -4.28 9.43
N SER A 113 18.71 -3.01 9.14
CA SER A 113 19.55 -1.91 9.59
C SER A 113 19.42 -1.64 11.10
N GLY A 114 18.43 -2.23 11.77
CA GLY A 114 18.21 -2.10 13.21
C GLY A 114 17.55 -0.77 13.63
N TRP A 115 17.24 0.11 12.68
CA TRP A 115 16.60 1.40 12.90
C TRP A 115 15.06 1.44 12.99
N PRO A 116 14.25 0.37 12.76
CA PRO A 116 12.80 0.54 12.72
C PRO A 116 12.19 1.17 13.98
N ARG A 117 12.67 0.80 15.17
CA ARG A 117 12.17 1.34 16.42
C ARG A 117 12.54 2.82 16.56
N GLU A 118 13.80 3.15 16.31
CA GLU A 118 14.34 4.50 16.42
C GLU A 118 13.70 5.44 15.40
N SER A 119 13.47 4.97 14.16
CA SER A 119 12.73 5.72 13.14
C SER A 119 11.32 6.09 13.60
N LEU A 120 10.62 5.18 14.30
CA LEU A 120 9.30 5.45 14.84
C LEU A 120 9.33 6.43 16.01
N LEU A 121 10.27 6.24 16.94
CA LEU A 121 10.43 7.15 18.08
C LEU A 121 10.78 8.54 17.59
N LEU A 122 11.66 8.65 16.58
CA LEU A 122 12.00 9.91 15.96
C LEU A 122 10.80 10.53 15.24
N PHE A 123 10.00 9.72 14.53
CA PHE A 123 8.79 10.22 13.87
C PHE A 123 7.75 10.71 14.89
N ALA A 124 7.51 9.96 15.97
CA ALA A 124 6.61 10.33 17.06
C ALA A 124 7.09 11.59 17.79
N ALA A 125 8.38 11.65 18.13
CA ALA A 125 9.01 12.84 18.71
C ALA A 125 8.96 14.03 17.75
N GLY A 126 9.13 13.81 16.45
CA GLY A 126 8.95 14.83 15.43
C GLY A 126 7.55 15.42 15.50
N TRP A 127 6.52 14.57 15.56
CA TRP A 127 5.13 15.02 15.69
C TRP A 127 4.88 15.82 16.96
N GLU A 128 5.41 15.35 18.08
CA GLU A 128 5.21 15.99 19.39
C GLU A 128 5.99 17.30 19.53
N PHE A 129 7.23 17.36 19.04
CA PHE A 129 8.17 18.43 19.34
C PHE A 129 8.56 19.31 18.15
N MET A 130 8.54 18.80 16.91
CA MET A 130 9.07 19.51 15.73
C MET A 130 8.02 20.19 14.86
N ASN A 131 6.74 20.21 15.28
CA ASN A 131 5.64 20.71 14.44
C ASN A 131 5.71 20.12 13.03
N MET A 132 5.61 18.80 12.91
CA MET A 132 5.76 18.08 11.62
C MET A 132 4.89 18.63 10.50
N ASN A 133 3.76 19.26 10.82
CA ASN A 133 2.94 19.96 9.84
C ASN A 133 3.76 20.99 9.05
N ARG A 134 4.65 21.73 9.72
CA ARG A 134 5.53 22.70 9.06
C ARG A 134 6.58 22.03 8.18
N VAL A 135 7.15 20.91 8.61
CA VAL A 135 8.12 20.14 7.80
C VAL A 135 7.46 19.59 6.53
N VAL A 136 6.25 19.07 6.66
CA VAL A 136 5.45 18.55 5.55
C VAL A 136 5.03 19.66 4.61
N GLU A 137 4.60 20.81 5.15
CA GLU A 137 4.28 22.00 4.36
C GLU A 137 5.49 22.51 3.58
N LEU A 138 6.65 22.62 4.22
CA LEU A 138 7.90 23.02 3.55
C LEU A 138 8.31 22.01 2.48
N SER A 139 8.17 20.71 2.76
CA SER A 139 8.45 19.65 1.77
C SER A 139 7.49 19.73 0.58
N ALA A 140 6.22 20.09 0.81
CA ALA A 140 5.24 20.32 -0.23
C ALA A 140 5.53 21.57 -1.07
N GLN A 141 6.26 22.56 -0.54
CA GLN A 141 6.69 23.75 -1.29
C GLN A 141 7.89 23.48 -2.20
N ASP A 142 8.56 22.34 -2.05
CA ASP A 142 9.63 21.92 -2.96
C ASP A 142 9.07 21.68 -4.37
N ALA A 143 9.68 22.30 -5.38
CA ALA A 143 9.25 22.17 -6.77
C ALA A 143 9.32 20.71 -7.28
N THR A 144 10.18 19.89 -6.67
CA THR A 144 10.34 18.47 -6.99
C THR A 144 9.25 17.59 -6.37
N SER A 145 8.52 18.09 -5.37
CA SER A 145 7.44 17.35 -4.69
C SER A 145 6.06 17.60 -5.30
N LEU A 146 5.98 18.46 -6.33
CA LEU A 146 4.72 18.83 -7.02
C LEU A 146 3.61 19.29 -6.06
N GLY A 147 3.96 19.96 -4.96
CA GLY A 147 2.96 20.44 -4.00
C GLY A 147 2.59 19.44 -2.91
N ARG A 148 3.24 18.27 -2.82
CA ARG A 148 2.88 17.20 -1.87
C ARG A 148 4.10 16.43 -1.37
N ALA A 149 4.23 16.26 -0.06
CA ALA A 149 5.27 15.41 0.52
C ALA A 149 5.12 13.93 0.08
N TYR A 150 3.89 13.46 -0.16
CA TYR A 150 3.56 12.09 -0.57
C TYR A 150 2.36 12.08 -1.53
N SER A 151 2.49 11.40 -2.68
CA SER A 151 1.40 11.31 -3.66
C SER A 151 0.36 10.25 -3.26
N CYS A 152 0.81 9.08 -2.82
CA CYS A 152 -0.04 8.02 -2.30
C CYS A 152 0.65 7.24 -1.16
N ALA A 153 -0.14 6.49 -0.37
CA ALA A 153 0.41 5.59 0.64
C ALA A 153 -0.28 4.22 0.66
N CYS A 154 0.41 3.26 1.27
CA CYS A 154 -0.18 2.00 1.63
C CYS A 154 0.03 1.71 3.13
N SER A 155 -0.95 1.06 3.74
CA SER A 155 -0.82 0.53 5.09
C SER A 155 -1.26 -0.93 5.17
N ASN A 156 -0.57 -1.69 6.01
CA ASN A 156 -0.95 -3.07 6.30
C ASN A 156 -0.78 -3.34 7.79
N VAL A 157 -1.91 -3.56 8.48
CA VAL A 157 -1.93 -3.87 9.92
C VAL A 157 -1.88 -5.37 10.22
N GLY A 158 -1.76 -6.20 9.19
CA GLY A 158 -1.61 -7.65 9.25
C GLY A 158 -2.94 -8.36 9.46
N VAL A 159 -2.88 -9.46 10.20
CA VAL A 159 -4.03 -10.32 10.48
C VAL A 159 -4.68 -9.90 11.81
N PHE A 160 -6.00 -9.70 11.77
CA PHE A 160 -6.83 -9.60 12.95
C PHE A 160 -6.95 -10.99 13.59
N ASN A 161 -6.31 -11.16 14.75
CA ASN A 161 -6.12 -12.45 15.40
C ASN A 161 -6.98 -12.63 16.66
N GLN A 162 -8.01 -11.80 16.84
CA GLN A 162 -8.99 -11.98 17.91
C GLN A 162 -10.11 -12.89 17.43
N GLY A 163 -10.78 -13.58 18.35
CA GLY A 163 -11.97 -14.36 18.02
C GLY A 163 -12.99 -13.50 17.28
N THR A 164 -13.58 -14.03 16.22
CA THR A 164 -14.57 -13.33 15.38
C THR A 164 -15.99 -13.79 15.65
N VAL A 165 -16.17 -14.79 16.52
CA VAL A 165 -17.48 -15.30 16.95
C VAL A 165 -17.57 -15.18 18.47
N HIS A 166 -18.60 -14.51 18.94
CA HIS A 166 -18.87 -14.27 20.36
C HIS A 166 -20.35 -14.56 20.65
N GLY A 167 -20.64 -15.81 21.06
CA GLY A 167 -22.02 -16.30 21.18
C GLY A 167 -22.72 -16.27 19.82
N ASP A 168 -23.87 -15.60 19.75
CA ASP A 168 -24.67 -15.47 18.53
C ASP A 168 -24.19 -14.32 17.61
N ILE A 169 -23.14 -13.59 17.99
CA ILE A 169 -22.61 -12.46 17.23
C ILE A 169 -21.37 -12.90 16.45
N ARG A 170 -21.37 -12.66 15.14
CA ARG A 170 -20.22 -12.85 14.26
C ARG A 170 -19.73 -11.52 13.70
N LEU A 171 -18.45 -11.26 13.87
CA LEU A 171 -17.74 -10.17 13.23
C LEU A 171 -17.67 -10.42 11.72
N ARG A 172 -18.31 -9.55 10.93
CA ARG A 172 -18.34 -9.68 9.47
C ARG A 172 -17.04 -9.22 8.82
N SER A 173 -16.48 -8.11 9.29
CA SER A 173 -15.35 -7.44 8.66
C SER A 173 -14.80 -6.38 9.61
N VAL A 174 -13.48 -6.19 9.60
CA VAL A 174 -12.80 -5.06 10.25
C VAL A 174 -12.15 -4.23 9.15
N PHE A 175 -12.24 -2.91 9.27
CA PHE A 175 -11.57 -2.01 8.36
C PHE A 175 -10.61 -1.13 9.16
N PHE A 176 -9.43 -0.93 8.61
CA PHE A 176 -8.43 -0.03 9.15
C PHE A 176 -8.27 1.15 8.21
N GLY A 177 -8.06 2.34 8.77
CA GLY A 177 -7.77 3.53 8.00
C GLY A 177 -7.00 4.55 8.81
N ILE A 178 -6.19 5.33 8.11
CA ILE A 178 -5.39 6.40 8.68
C ILE A 178 -6.04 7.73 8.29
N SER A 179 -6.25 8.60 9.26
CA SER A 179 -6.81 9.94 9.02
C SER A 179 -5.94 10.72 8.04
N GLN A 180 -6.58 11.42 7.11
CA GLN A 180 -5.90 12.21 6.08
C GLN A 180 -5.86 13.72 6.36
N THR A 181 -6.28 14.14 7.55
CA THR A 181 -6.69 15.53 7.81
C THR A 181 -5.56 16.57 7.87
N VAL A 182 -4.28 16.18 7.99
CA VAL A 182 -3.20 17.17 8.25
C VAL A 182 -1.93 16.97 7.42
N SER A 183 -1.35 15.77 7.38
CA SER A 183 -0.04 15.53 6.72
C SER A 183 0.03 14.15 6.08
N ALA A 184 -1.01 13.82 5.34
CA ALA A 184 -1.22 12.49 4.80
C ALA A 184 -1.12 12.53 3.26
N PRO A 185 -0.89 11.38 2.61
CA PRO A 185 -0.91 11.29 1.15
C PRO A 185 -2.25 11.80 0.57
N SER A 186 -2.28 12.12 -0.73
CA SER A 186 -3.54 12.54 -1.36
C SER A 186 -4.61 11.43 -1.42
N ILE A 187 -4.13 10.18 -1.47
CA ILE A 187 -4.93 8.95 -1.45
C ILE A 187 -4.10 7.83 -0.82
N SER A 188 -4.73 6.93 -0.06
CA SER A 188 -4.07 5.76 0.50
C SER A 188 -4.95 4.54 0.53
N THR A 189 -4.32 3.36 0.45
CA THR A 189 -5.00 2.08 0.66
C THR A 189 -4.47 1.43 1.93
N SER A 190 -5.38 1.12 2.84
CA SER A 190 -5.10 0.43 4.09
C SER A 190 -5.66 -0.97 4.05
N SER A 191 -4.97 -1.93 4.66
CA SER A 191 -5.32 -3.35 4.60
C SER A 191 -5.25 -4.05 5.95
N VAL A 192 -6.21 -4.96 6.16
CA VAL A 192 -6.25 -5.90 7.29
C VAL A 192 -6.82 -7.23 6.80
N THR A 193 -6.31 -8.35 7.30
CA THR A 193 -6.89 -9.68 7.04
C THR A 193 -7.72 -10.13 8.22
N VAL A 194 -8.98 -10.51 8.02
CA VAL A 194 -9.92 -10.96 9.06
C VAL A 194 -10.54 -12.28 8.63
N ASP A 195 -10.37 -13.36 9.41
CA ASP A 195 -10.86 -14.70 9.05
C ASP A 195 -10.47 -15.15 7.62
N GLY A 196 -9.24 -14.81 7.20
CA GLY A 196 -8.73 -15.14 5.87
C GLY A 196 -9.24 -14.23 4.74
N LEU A 197 -10.10 -13.26 5.03
CA LEU A 197 -10.57 -12.26 4.07
C LEU A 197 -9.65 -11.04 4.11
N LEU A 198 -9.14 -10.63 2.94
CA LEU A 198 -8.42 -9.37 2.81
C LEU A 198 -9.42 -8.22 2.71
N CYS A 199 -9.45 -7.36 3.73
CA CYS A 199 -10.25 -6.14 3.76
C CYS A 199 -9.37 -4.93 3.39
N LEU A 200 -9.80 -4.19 2.37
CA LEU A 200 -9.13 -2.98 1.88
C LEU A 200 -9.99 -1.74 2.15
N THR A 201 -9.34 -0.65 2.57
CA THR A 201 -9.98 0.65 2.81
C THR A 201 -9.21 1.72 2.05
N THR A 202 -9.87 2.46 1.17
CA THR A 202 -9.29 3.63 0.49
C THR A 202 -9.61 4.90 1.27
N GLN A 203 -8.59 5.65 1.70
CA GLN A 203 -8.74 6.98 2.28
C GLN A 203 -8.28 8.03 1.28
N TYR A 204 -8.94 9.18 1.21
CA TYR A 204 -8.61 10.23 0.25
C TYR A 204 -8.97 11.62 0.78
N CYS A 205 -8.32 12.64 0.21
CA CYS A 205 -8.52 14.03 0.59
C CYS A 205 -9.48 14.75 -0.36
N LYS A 206 -10.62 15.23 0.15
CA LYS A 206 -11.46 16.21 -0.57
C LYS A 206 -10.85 17.61 -0.46
N PRO A 207 -10.95 18.45 -1.51
CA PRO A 207 -11.57 18.20 -2.81
C PRO A 207 -10.60 17.65 -3.88
N ILE A 208 -9.40 17.21 -3.50
CA ILE A 208 -8.38 16.73 -4.46
C ILE A 208 -8.89 15.51 -5.23
N TRP A 209 -9.54 14.59 -4.52
CA TRP A 209 -10.21 13.43 -5.09
C TRP A 209 -11.72 13.56 -4.90
N SER A 210 -12.46 13.38 -5.99
CA SER A 210 -13.91 13.14 -5.92
C SER A 210 -14.22 11.71 -5.49
N ASP A 211 -15.44 11.49 -5.02
CA ASP A 211 -15.91 10.17 -4.57
C ASP A 211 -15.85 9.16 -5.72
N ALA A 212 -16.21 9.57 -6.93
CA ALA A 212 -16.13 8.74 -8.12
C ALA A 212 -14.68 8.33 -8.43
N GLN A 213 -13.73 9.28 -8.43
CA GLN A 213 -12.33 8.96 -8.68
C GLN A 213 -11.72 8.04 -7.60
N ALA A 214 -12.10 8.25 -6.34
CA ALA A 214 -11.65 7.40 -5.24
C ALA A 214 -12.24 5.98 -5.33
N ALA A 215 -13.49 5.86 -5.76
CA ALA A 215 -14.14 4.57 -6.04
C ALA A 215 -13.44 3.83 -7.19
N ASP A 216 -13.23 4.51 -8.33
CA ASP A 216 -12.54 3.94 -9.49
C ASP A 216 -11.13 3.46 -9.13
N PHE A 217 -10.42 4.22 -8.29
CA PHE A 217 -9.12 3.83 -7.76
C PHE A 217 -9.23 2.56 -6.88
N ALA A 218 -10.19 2.53 -5.96
CA ALA A 218 -10.41 1.36 -5.09
C ALA A 218 -10.72 0.10 -5.91
N ASP A 219 -11.59 0.20 -6.90
CA ASP A 219 -11.95 -0.91 -7.79
C ASP A 219 -10.74 -1.40 -8.59
N SER A 220 -9.95 -0.48 -9.15
CA SER A 220 -8.72 -0.80 -9.87
C SER A 220 -7.70 -1.56 -9.00
N VAL A 221 -7.54 -1.16 -7.74
CA VAL A 221 -6.65 -1.87 -6.79
C VAL A 221 -7.14 -3.29 -6.55
N CYS A 222 -8.44 -3.47 -6.39
CA CYS A 222 -9.02 -4.78 -6.06
C CYS A 222 -8.97 -5.73 -7.25
N GLU A 223 -9.17 -5.23 -8.45
CA GLU A 223 -8.97 -5.97 -9.68
C GLU A 223 -7.53 -6.41 -9.85
N LEU A 224 -6.58 -5.51 -9.64
CA LEU A 224 -5.15 -5.84 -9.67
C LEU A 224 -4.82 -6.98 -8.68
N MET A 225 -5.35 -6.91 -7.46
CA MET A 225 -5.15 -7.97 -6.47
C MET A 225 -5.80 -9.29 -6.88
N ARG A 226 -6.98 -9.27 -7.48
CA ARG A 226 -7.64 -10.48 -8.01
C ARG A 226 -6.84 -11.12 -9.14
N LEU A 227 -6.36 -10.30 -10.08
CA LEU A 227 -5.51 -10.77 -11.19
C LEU A 227 -4.22 -11.40 -10.67
N ALA A 228 -3.57 -10.74 -9.70
CA ALA A 228 -2.38 -11.27 -9.06
C ALA A 228 -2.66 -12.59 -8.33
N ALA A 229 -3.82 -12.73 -7.67
CA ALA A 229 -4.19 -13.94 -6.93
C ALA A 229 -4.56 -15.12 -7.86
N CYS A 230 -5.25 -14.88 -8.98
CA CYS A 230 -5.63 -15.94 -9.92
C CYS A 230 -4.43 -16.63 -10.58
N LEU A 231 -3.30 -15.92 -10.67
CA LEU A 231 -2.11 -16.37 -11.38
C LEU A 231 -0.92 -16.64 -10.44
N ALA A 232 -1.11 -16.45 -9.13
CA ALA A 232 -0.16 -16.87 -8.12
C ALA A 232 -0.19 -18.41 -7.96
N PRO A 233 0.96 -19.08 -7.84
CA PRO A 233 0.98 -20.46 -7.36
C PRO A 233 0.37 -20.48 -5.95
N THR A 234 -0.76 -21.19 -5.80
CA THR A 234 -1.82 -21.03 -4.77
C THR A 234 -1.33 -21.23 -3.30
N PRO A 235 -2.04 -20.73 -2.25
CA PRO A 235 -3.50 -20.80 -2.04
C PRO A 235 -4.28 -19.47 -2.06
N ALA A 236 -5.58 -19.59 -2.32
CA ALA A 236 -6.56 -18.55 -2.67
C ALA A 236 -6.71 -17.39 -1.65
N ILE A 237 -6.76 -16.16 -2.18
CA ILE A 237 -7.12 -14.94 -1.43
C ILE A 237 -8.49 -14.48 -1.93
N HIS A 238 -9.49 -14.43 -1.04
CA HIS A 238 -10.75 -13.73 -1.29
C HIS A 238 -10.63 -12.28 -0.79
N ALA A 239 -10.76 -11.31 -1.72
CA ALA A 239 -10.71 -9.88 -1.43
C ALA A 239 -12.11 -9.28 -1.46
N ASP A 240 -12.56 -8.76 -0.31
CA ASP A 240 -13.82 -8.03 -0.11
C ASP A 240 -13.52 -6.56 0.17
N VAL A 241 -14.22 -5.66 -0.53
CA VAL A 241 -13.93 -4.22 -0.56
C VAL A 241 -15.14 -3.47 -0.02
N LYS A 242 -14.92 -2.52 0.89
CA LYS A 242 -15.94 -1.52 1.25
C LYS A 242 -15.33 -0.13 1.29
N MET A 243 -16.02 0.82 0.70
CA MET A 243 -15.76 2.24 0.91
C MET A 243 -16.36 2.66 2.25
N ILE A 244 -15.57 3.37 3.06
CA ILE A 244 -15.98 3.97 4.35
C ILE A 244 -15.73 5.46 4.25
#